data_AF-A0A372R5T5-F1
#
_entry.id   AF-A0A372R5T5-F1
#
_cell.length_a   1.000
_cell.length_b   1.000
_cell.length_c   1.000
_cell.angle_alpha   90.00
_cell.angle_beta   90.00
_cell.angle_gamma   90.00
#
_symmetry.space_group_name_H-M   'P 1'
#
loop_
_entity.id
_entity.type
_entity.pdbx_description
1 polymer ?
#
loop_
_entity_poly.entity_id
_entity_poly.type
_entity_poly.pdbx_seq_one_letter_code
_entity_poly.pdbx_strand_id
1 'polypeptide(L)'
;MCSSQKKRVKKIINNAIVFLYSKIKSFDKYEVTLDDLKGLFENNSFGKLKVDNVELTFIDMIKGILPLKIVEYLTKEVKMNIKDVNQSCVIFLDYVYDETALIWKERCETQIQKEKKFKISKKKKRLIRSYDVDRKNVTSRNPIASKSFTKVEGL
;
A
#
# COMPACT_ATOMS: atom_id res chain seq x y z
N MET A 1 -5.69 9.54 -4.83
CA MET A 1 -4.26 9.85 -4.62
C MET A 1 -3.84 10.93 -5.62
N CYS A 2 -3.20 12.02 -5.19
CA CYS A 2 -2.80 13.11 -6.10
C CYS A 2 -1.66 12.67 -7.05
N SER A 3 -1.46 13.42 -8.13
CA SER A 3 -0.50 13.09 -9.20
C SER A 3 0.95 12.96 -8.70
N SER A 4 1.38 13.81 -7.77
CA SER A 4 2.72 13.76 -7.18
C SER A 4 2.97 12.48 -6.37
N GLN A 5 1.99 12.08 -5.54
CA GLN A 5 2.07 10.84 -4.77
C GLN A 5 2.01 9.61 -5.68
N LYS A 6 1.25 9.66 -6.80
CA LYS A 6 1.25 8.60 -7.82
C LYS A 6 2.63 8.43 -8.45
N LYS A 7 3.31 9.53 -8.78
CA LYS A 7 4.69 9.49 -9.30
C LYS A 7 5.67 8.92 -8.26
N ARG A 8 5.55 9.32 -6.99
CA ARG A 8 6.40 8.80 -5.91
C ARG A 8 6.24 7.28 -5.73
N VAL A 9 5.01 6.78 -5.65
CA VAL A 9 4.78 5.33 -5.50
C VAL A 9 5.25 4.56 -6.74
N LYS A 10 5.05 5.07 -7.95
CA LYS A 10 5.63 4.46 -9.16
C LYS A 10 7.16 4.35 -9.10
N LYS A 11 7.83 5.37 -8.57
CA LYS A 11 9.28 5.32 -8.34
C LYS A 11 9.65 4.23 -7.34
N ILE A 12 8.88 4.08 -6.26
CA ILE A 12 9.09 3.00 -5.27
C ILE A 12 8.94 1.63 -5.93
N ILE A 13 7.91 1.42 -6.77
CA ILE A 13 7.73 0.16 -7.51
C ILE A 13 8.98 -0.17 -8.32
N ASN A 14 9.48 0.78 -9.12
CA ASN A 14 10.66 0.58 -9.94
C ASN A 14 11.91 0.28 -9.10
N ASN A 15 12.10 1.02 -8.00
CA ASN A 15 13.22 0.79 -7.10
C ASN A 15 13.13 -0.58 -6.42
N ALA A 16 11.94 -1.04 -6.06
CA ALA A 16 11.72 -2.35 -5.46
C ALA A 16 12.06 -3.48 -6.45
N ILE A 17 11.73 -3.33 -7.73
CA ILE A 17 12.12 -4.29 -8.78
C ILE A 17 13.64 -4.35 -8.92
N VAL A 18 14.31 -3.19 -8.98
CA VAL A 18 15.77 -3.10 -9.04
C VAL A 18 16.41 -3.73 -7.80
N PHE A 19 15.85 -3.48 -6.62
CA PHE A 19 16.32 -4.05 -5.37
C PHE A 19 16.21 -5.58 -5.36
N LEU A 20 15.06 -6.13 -5.79
CA LEU A 20 14.88 -7.59 -5.92
C LEU A 20 15.90 -8.19 -6.90
N TYR A 21 16.11 -7.54 -8.05
CA TYR A 21 17.14 -7.94 -9.02
C TYR A 21 18.54 -7.97 -8.39
N SER A 22 18.94 -6.89 -7.71
CA SER A 22 20.23 -6.82 -7.02
C SER A 22 20.37 -7.90 -5.95
N LYS A 23 19.28 -8.21 -5.23
CA LYS A 23 19.29 -9.28 -4.23
C LYS A 23 19.48 -10.65 -4.86
N ILE A 24 18.81 -10.95 -5.97
CA ILE A 24 18.99 -12.22 -6.67
C ILE A 24 20.42 -12.33 -7.23
N LYS A 25 20.94 -11.24 -7.81
CA LYS A 25 22.33 -11.20 -8.30
C LYS A 25 23.37 -11.42 -7.21
N SER A 26 23.10 -10.97 -5.98
CA SER A 26 24.04 -11.17 -4.85
C SER A 26 24.32 -12.63 -4.47
N PHE A 27 23.55 -13.59 -5.01
CA PHE A 27 23.82 -15.01 -4.81
C PHE A 27 24.82 -15.60 -5.81
N ASP A 28 25.20 -14.84 -6.87
CA ASP A 28 26.16 -15.18 -7.95
C ASP A 28 25.90 -16.48 -8.74
N LYS A 29 24.87 -17.25 -8.37
CA LYS A 29 24.52 -18.56 -8.96
C LYS A 29 23.22 -18.55 -9.77
N TYR A 30 22.58 -17.38 -9.91
CA TYR A 30 21.29 -17.23 -10.58
C TYR A 30 21.37 -16.29 -11.78
N GLU A 31 20.83 -16.78 -12.89
CA GLU A 31 20.70 -16.01 -14.12
C GLU A 31 19.31 -15.39 -14.18
N VAL A 32 19.28 -14.07 -14.13
CA VAL A 32 18.08 -13.25 -14.29
C VAL A 32 18.50 -11.93 -14.91
N THR A 33 17.66 -11.35 -15.76
CA THR A 33 17.87 -9.98 -16.27
C THR A 33 16.92 -9.02 -15.55
N LEU A 34 17.31 -7.75 -15.48
CA LEU A 34 16.45 -6.72 -14.90
C LEU A 34 15.18 -6.52 -15.74
N ASP A 35 15.27 -6.72 -17.07
CA ASP A 35 14.15 -6.51 -17.97
C ASP A 35 13.11 -7.63 -17.87
N ASP A 36 13.52 -8.88 -17.63
CA ASP A 36 12.57 -9.97 -17.34
C ASP A 36 11.76 -9.68 -16.07
N LEU A 37 12.42 -9.21 -15.01
CA LEU A 37 11.76 -8.82 -13.77
C LEU A 37 10.84 -7.62 -13.98
N LYS A 38 11.26 -6.58 -14.71
CA LYS A 38 10.36 -5.46 -15.05
C LYS A 38 9.14 -5.96 -15.81
N GLY A 39 9.34 -6.79 -16.84
CA GLY A 39 8.28 -7.39 -17.63
C GLY A 39 7.30 -8.19 -16.77
N LEU A 40 7.79 -8.97 -15.81
CA LEU A 40 6.95 -9.69 -14.84
C LEU A 40 6.00 -8.75 -14.09
N PHE A 41 6.49 -7.61 -13.60
CA PHE A 41 5.67 -6.65 -12.86
C PHE A 41 4.73 -5.87 -13.79
N GLU A 42 5.21 -5.39 -14.93
CA GLU A 42 4.42 -4.60 -15.88
C GLU A 42 3.25 -5.39 -16.47
N ASN A 43 3.47 -6.68 -16.75
CA ASN A 43 2.48 -7.58 -17.33
C ASN A 43 1.43 -8.08 -16.33
N ASN A 44 1.61 -7.82 -15.03
CA ASN A 44 0.70 -8.30 -13.99
C ASN A 44 0.09 -7.14 -13.17
N SER A 45 -1.00 -7.44 -12.47
CA SER A 45 -1.69 -6.46 -11.60
C SER A 45 -0.86 -6.01 -10.41
N PHE A 46 0.06 -6.82 -9.93
CA PHE A 46 0.93 -6.46 -8.81
C PHE A 46 1.99 -5.41 -9.15
N GLY A 47 2.24 -5.10 -10.43
CA GLY A 47 2.98 -3.88 -10.82
C GLY A 47 2.11 -2.62 -10.93
N LYS A 48 0.79 -2.75 -10.75
CA LYS A 48 -0.16 -1.65 -10.93
C LYS A 48 -0.59 -1.07 -9.59
N LEU A 49 -0.68 0.26 -9.55
CA LEU A 49 -1.19 1.01 -8.40
C LEU A 49 -2.70 1.28 -8.55
N LYS A 50 -3.49 0.23 -8.41
CA LYS A 50 -4.96 0.28 -8.39
C LYS A 50 -5.48 -0.50 -7.19
N VAL A 51 -6.69 -0.18 -6.74
CA VAL A 51 -7.43 -1.06 -5.83
C VAL A 51 -8.20 -2.04 -6.70
N ASP A 52 -8.02 -3.32 -6.42
CA ASP A 52 -8.71 -4.42 -7.10
C ASP A 52 -9.12 -5.43 -6.02
N ASN A 53 -10.34 -5.95 -6.13
CA ASN A 53 -10.89 -6.89 -5.15
C ASN A 53 -10.71 -8.35 -5.57
N VAL A 54 -10.29 -8.58 -6.82
CA VAL A 54 -10.13 -9.91 -7.41
C VAL A 54 -8.66 -10.25 -7.54
N GLU A 55 -7.86 -9.31 -8.06
CA GLU A 55 -6.44 -9.53 -8.30
C GLU A 55 -5.55 -8.84 -7.26
N LEU A 56 -4.42 -9.48 -6.93
CA LEU A 56 -3.41 -8.87 -6.08
C LEU A 56 -2.71 -7.72 -6.81
N THR A 57 -2.65 -6.58 -6.14
CA THR A 57 -2.05 -5.35 -6.66
C THR A 57 -0.80 -4.96 -5.86
N PHE A 58 -0.09 -3.93 -6.31
CA PHE A 58 1.03 -3.40 -5.52
C PHE A 58 0.58 -2.91 -4.13
N ILE A 59 -0.68 -2.50 -3.99
CA ILE A 59 -1.24 -2.08 -2.70
C ILE A 59 -1.26 -3.25 -1.71
N ASP A 60 -1.47 -4.47 -2.19
CA ASP A 60 -1.52 -5.67 -1.35
C ASP A 60 -0.12 -6.10 -0.93
N MET A 61 0.89 -5.89 -1.77
CA MET A 61 2.29 -6.04 -1.38
C MET A 61 2.71 -5.06 -0.29
N ILE A 62 2.22 -3.82 -0.32
CA ILE A 62 2.44 -2.86 0.78
C ILE A 62 1.87 -3.37 2.10
N LYS A 63 0.80 -4.18 2.04
CA LYS A 63 0.20 -4.83 3.22
C LYS A 63 0.94 -6.11 3.62
N GLY A 64 2.03 -6.47 2.94
CA GLY A 64 2.81 -7.69 3.19
C GLY A 64 2.32 -8.94 2.45
N ILE A 65 1.39 -8.81 1.49
CA ILE A 65 0.89 -9.96 0.73
C ILE A 65 1.74 -10.13 -0.54
N LEU A 66 2.43 -11.27 -0.64
CA LEU A 66 3.26 -11.59 -1.80
C LEU A 66 2.44 -12.29 -2.90
N PRO A 67 2.49 -11.80 -4.16
CA PRO A 67 1.91 -12.51 -5.29
C PRO A 67 2.60 -13.85 -5.57
N LEU A 68 1.82 -14.93 -5.67
CA LEU A 68 2.32 -16.27 -5.96
C LEU A 68 3.14 -16.33 -7.27
N LYS A 69 2.72 -15.58 -8.30
CA LYS A 69 3.42 -15.49 -9.58
C LYS A 69 4.89 -15.06 -9.46
N ILE A 70 5.24 -14.24 -8.46
CA ILE A 70 6.64 -13.86 -8.21
C ILE A 70 7.42 -15.09 -7.72
N VAL A 71 6.87 -15.82 -6.76
CA VAL A 71 7.49 -17.05 -6.22
C VAL A 71 7.64 -18.10 -7.31
N GLU A 72 6.61 -18.28 -8.14
CA GLU A 72 6.64 -19.23 -9.25
C GLU A 72 7.71 -18.86 -10.28
N TYR A 73 7.81 -17.57 -10.64
CA TYR A 73 8.85 -17.09 -11.55
C TYR A 73 10.25 -17.38 -10.98
N LEU A 74 10.51 -17.05 -9.72
CA LEU A 74 11.81 -17.29 -9.10
C LEU A 74 12.16 -18.79 -9.00
N THR A 75 11.16 -19.63 -8.76
CA THR A 75 11.36 -21.08 -8.59
C THR A 75 11.47 -21.81 -9.93
N LYS A 76 10.63 -21.47 -10.91
CA LYS A 76 10.50 -22.21 -12.18
C LYS A 76 11.42 -21.65 -13.27
N GLU A 77 11.43 -20.32 -13.44
CA GLU A 77 12.19 -19.65 -14.50
C GLU A 77 13.64 -19.42 -14.07
N VAL A 78 13.83 -18.79 -12.90
CA VAL A 78 15.18 -18.51 -12.36
C VAL A 78 15.82 -19.74 -11.69
N LYS A 79 15.02 -20.79 -11.43
CA LYS A 79 15.46 -22.06 -10.81
C LYS A 79 16.12 -21.87 -9.45
N MET A 80 15.62 -20.92 -8.66
CA MET A 80 16.10 -20.69 -7.31
C MET A 80 15.69 -21.82 -6.35
N ASN A 81 16.53 -22.10 -5.36
CA ASN A 81 16.15 -23.02 -4.29
C ASN A 81 15.19 -22.30 -3.33
N ILE A 82 14.37 -23.07 -2.61
CA ILE A 82 13.30 -22.51 -1.78
C ILE A 82 13.80 -21.61 -0.65
N LYS A 83 15.01 -21.86 -0.13
CA LYS A 83 15.62 -21.04 0.92
C LYS A 83 15.94 -19.64 0.40
N ASP A 84 16.56 -19.56 -0.76
CA ASP A 84 16.96 -18.29 -1.39
C ASP A 84 15.75 -17.52 -1.92
N VAL A 85 14.72 -18.23 -2.42
CA VAL A 85 13.41 -17.63 -2.77
C VAL A 85 12.80 -16.97 -1.54
N ASN A 86 12.62 -17.72 -0.44
CA ASN A 86 12.01 -17.20 0.78
C ASN A 86 12.79 -16.01 1.33
N GLN A 87 14.12 -16.10 1.38
CA GLN A 87 14.97 -15.00 1.83
C GLN A 87 14.80 -13.75 0.95
N SER A 88 14.79 -13.92 -0.37
CA SER A 88 14.63 -12.80 -1.31
C SER A 88 13.26 -12.14 -1.19
N CYS A 89 12.21 -12.95 -1.06
CA CYS A 89 10.84 -12.49 -0.93
C CYS A 89 10.59 -11.73 0.38
N VAL A 90 11.12 -12.22 1.51
CA VAL A 90 11.00 -11.53 2.81
C VAL A 90 11.70 -10.18 2.75
N ILE A 91 12.98 -10.16 2.35
CA ILE A 91 13.77 -8.93 2.27
C ILE A 91 13.16 -7.92 1.26
N PHE A 92 12.57 -8.42 0.18
CA PHE A 92 11.86 -7.60 -0.78
C PHE A 92 10.59 -6.95 -0.18
N LEU A 93 9.79 -7.70 0.57
CA LEU A 93 8.61 -7.14 1.23
C LEU A 93 9.00 -6.12 2.31
N ASP A 94 10.04 -6.39 3.09
CA ASP A 94 10.58 -5.44 4.08
C ASP A 94 10.98 -4.13 3.40
N TYR A 95 11.69 -4.20 2.27
CA TYR A 95 12.05 -3.03 1.47
C TYR A 95 10.82 -2.24 0.99
N VAL A 96 9.81 -2.94 0.44
CA VAL A 96 8.57 -2.29 -0.01
C VAL A 96 7.85 -1.61 1.16
N TYR A 97 7.82 -2.25 2.32
CA TYR A 97 7.21 -1.69 3.52
C TYR A 97 7.94 -0.41 3.96
N ASP A 98 9.26 -0.46 4.11
CA ASP A 98 10.06 0.67 4.59
C ASP A 98 9.95 1.91 3.68
N GLU A 99 10.06 1.70 2.36
CA GLU A 99 9.94 2.78 1.39
C GLU A 99 8.55 3.42 1.39
N THR A 100 7.50 2.62 1.63
CA THR A 100 6.12 3.12 1.65
C THR A 100 5.69 3.67 3.00
N ALA A 101 6.31 3.24 4.11
CA ALA A 101 6.07 3.77 5.45
C ALA A 101 6.30 5.29 5.52
N LEU A 102 7.27 5.81 4.77
CA LEU A 102 7.54 7.24 4.66
C LEU A 102 6.34 8.03 4.12
N ILE A 103 5.62 7.46 3.15
CA ILE A 103 4.40 8.08 2.59
C ILE A 103 3.30 8.15 3.64
N TRP A 104 3.13 7.08 4.42
CA TRP A 104 2.13 7.03 5.48
C TRP A 104 2.44 8.03 6.60
N LYS A 105 3.70 8.19 6.98
CA LYS A 105 4.15 9.13 8.01
C LYS A 105 3.83 10.58 7.64
N GLU A 106 4.20 11.02 6.43
CA GLU A 106 3.91 12.37 5.95
C GLU A 106 2.40 12.65 5.86
N ARG A 107 1.63 11.67 5.38
CA ARG A 107 0.17 11.77 5.33
C ARG A 107 -0.44 11.89 6.71
N CYS A 108 0.01 11.09 7.67
CA CYS A 108 -0.44 11.12 9.06
C CYS A 108 -0.18 12.50 9.69
N GLU A 109 1.02 13.06 9.51
CA GLU A 109 1.34 14.39 10.03
C GLU A 109 0.43 15.47 9.42
N THR A 110 0.27 15.46 8.10
CA THR A 110 -0.62 16.40 7.39
C THR A 110 -2.06 16.32 7.92
N GLN A 111 -2.54 15.10 8.16
CA GLN A 111 -3.88 14.87 8.71
C GLN A 111 -4.00 15.40 10.14
N ILE A 112 -2.99 15.18 10.99
CA ILE A 112 -2.94 15.73 12.36
C ILE A 112 -2.98 17.26 12.34
N GLN A 113 -2.23 17.90 11.43
CA GLN A 113 -2.22 19.36 11.31
C GLN A 113 -3.57 19.92 10.87
N LYS A 114 -4.22 19.27 9.89
CA LYS A 114 -5.59 19.63 9.47
C LYS A 114 -6.56 19.49 10.64
N GLU A 115 -6.49 18.39 11.38
CA GLU A 115 -7.35 18.16 12.55
C GLU A 115 -7.15 19.20 13.65
N LYS A 116 -5.90 19.59 13.93
CA LYS A 116 -5.59 20.71 14.85
C LYS A 116 -6.24 22.01 14.36
N LYS A 117 -6.11 22.36 13.07
CA LYS A 117 -6.72 23.55 12.46
C LYS A 117 -8.25 23.56 12.61
N PHE A 118 -8.89 22.40 12.43
CA PHE A 118 -10.35 22.24 12.61
C PHE A 118 -10.79 21.96 14.05
N LYS A 119 -9.88 22.02 15.03
CA LYS A 119 -10.14 21.71 16.45
C LYS A 119 -10.80 20.31 16.63
N ILE A 120 -10.44 19.36 15.77
CA ILE A 120 -10.88 17.96 15.85
C ILE A 120 -9.92 17.22 16.77
N SER A 121 -10.34 16.98 18.01
CA SER A 121 -9.56 16.21 18.98
C SER A 121 -9.87 14.71 18.91
N LYS A 122 -8.97 13.88 19.46
CA LYS A 122 -9.23 12.44 19.67
C LYS A 122 -10.53 12.21 20.46
N LYS A 123 -10.83 13.05 21.47
CA LYS A 123 -12.08 13.02 22.24
C LYS A 123 -13.30 13.25 21.34
N LYS A 124 -13.25 14.27 20.48
CA LYS A 124 -14.33 14.59 19.52
C LYS A 124 -14.55 13.45 18.51
N LYS A 125 -13.49 12.81 18.02
CA LYS A 125 -13.59 11.63 17.14
C LYS A 125 -14.24 10.43 17.82
N ARG A 126 -13.92 10.16 19.09
CA ARG A 126 -14.53 9.08 19.87
C ARG A 126 -16.03 9.29 20.07
N LEU A 127 -16.46 10.55 20.23
CA LEU A 127 -17.88 10.90 20.37
C LEU A 127 -18.69 10.67 19.07
N ILE A 128 -18.06 10.82 17.90
CA ILE A 128 -18.71 10.62 16.58
C ILE A 128 -18.80 9.12 16.21
N ARG A 129 -17.98 8.25 16.83
CA ARG A 129 -17.95 6.80 16.55
C ARG A 129 -19.22 6.03 16.98
N SER A 130 -20.28 6.70 17.43
CA SER A 130 -21.58 6.05 17.69
C SER A 130 -22.45 5.88 16.44
N TYR A 131 -22.04 6.36 15.27
CA TYR A 131 -22.74 6.10 14.01
C TYR A 131 -22.17 4.86 13.32
N ASP A 132 -22.43 3.71 13.92
CA ASP A 132 -22.43 2.43 13.23
C ASP A 132 -23.81 2.30 12.57
N VAL A 133 -23.87 2.40 11.23
CA VAL A 133 -25.13 2.50 10.47
C VAL A 133 -25.87 1.15 10.40
N ASP A 134 -25.29 0.08 10.94
CA ASP A 134 -25.91 -1.26 10.96
C ASP A 134 -26.51 -1.70 12.30
N ARG A 135 -26.71 -0.79 13.27
CA ARG A 135 -27.57 -1.09 14.43
C ARG A 135 -29.00 -0.64 14.20
N LYS A 136 -29.77 -1.59 13.66
CA LYS A 136 -31.23 -1.69 13.67
C LYS A 136 -31.86 -1.08 14.92
N ASN A 137 -33.00 -0.43 14.69
CA ASN A 137 -33.99 0.12 15.62
C ASN A 137 -33.92 1.63 15.84
N VAL A 138 -34.59 2.31 14.91
CA VAL A 138 -35.47 3.44 15.20
C VAL A 138 -36.16 3.24 16.55
N THR A 139 -35.92 4.13 17.52
CA THR A 139 -36.97 4.71 18.36
C THR A 139 -36.42 5.84 19.24
N SER A 140 -36.85 7.06 18.87
CA SER A 140 -37.16 8.17 19.78
C SER A 140 -36.01 8.85 20.55
N ARG A 141 -35.62 10.07 20.12
CA ARG A 141 -36.05 11.37 20.72
C ARG A 141 -35.02 12.50 20.48
N ASN A 142 -35.54 13.54 19.82
CA ASN A 142 -35.16 14.96 19.74
C ASN A 142 -33.82 15.38 19.08
N PRO A 143 -33.88 16.18 17.99
CA PRO A 143 -32.71 16.67 17.28
C PRO A 143 -32.13 17.89 17.98
N ILE A 144 -30.90 17.79 18.49
CA ILE A 144 -30.09 18.99 18.72
C ILE A 144 -29.59 19.41 17.34
N ALA A 145 -30.04 20.58 16.88
CA ALA A 145 -29.75 21.16 15.58
C ALA A 145 -28.27 20.99 15.19
N SER A 146 -28.00 20.05 14.27
CA SER A 146 -26.70 19.91 13.66
C SER A 146 -26.52 21.09 12.71
N LYS A 147 -25.61 22.01 13.03
CA LYS A 147 -25.07 22.92 12.01
C LYS A 147 -24.52 22.04 10.89
N SER A 148 -25.14 22.14 9.71
CA SER A 148 -24.67 21.48 8.51
C SER A 148 -23.25 21.98 8.23
N PHE A 149 -22.27 21.07 8.35
CA PHE A 149 -20.93 21.36 7.88
C PHE A 149 -20.95 21.26 6.37
N THR A 150 -20.88 22.41 5.70
CA THR A 150 -20.68 22.47 4.26
C THR A 150 -19.34 21.81 3.93
N LYS A 151 -19.38 20.80 3.06
CA LYS A 151 -18.18 20.19 2.49
C LYS A 151 -17.43 21.29 1.73
N VAL A 152 -16.24 21.66 2.20
CA VAL A 152 -15.34 22.52 1.42
C VAL A 152 -14.62 21.61 0.45
N GLU A 153 -15.07 21.60 -0.80
CA GLU A 153 -14.33 21.04 -1.92
C GLU A 153 -13.21 22.01 -2.32
N GLY A 154 -12.00 21.48 -2.46
CA GLY A 154 -10.92 22.00 -3.30
C GLY A 154 -10.32 23.38 -2.98
N LEU A 155 -9.07 23.37 -2.52
CA LEU A 155 -7.91 24.09 -3.10
C LEU A 155 -6.63 23.67 -2.35
#